data_AF-A0A6A6XT89-F1
#
_entry.id   AF-A0A6A6XT89-F1
#
_cell.length_a   1.000
_cell.length_b   1.000
_cell.length_c   1.000
_cell.angle_alpha   90.00
_cell.angle_beta   90.00
_cell.angle_gamma   90.00
#
_symmetry.space_group_name_H-M   'P 1'
#
loop_
_entity.id
_entity.type
_entity.pdbx_description
1 polymer ?
#
loop_
_entity_poly.entity_id
_entity_poly.type
_entity_poly.pdbx_seq_one_letter_code
_entity_poly.pdbx_strand_id
1 'polypeptide(L)'
;MMEPQHEYKNVHSHDHHHDDDSSTEVESLVGMEKQWESENFNTRTRRSKRNACISLLKASRWFVVIGLQIVMVGLLARDQGLLLDFEWGQGRMTSEKQVGGDLTGFGPYMPTQVTTFKINQTFAPYNTSDFFKPEVLRAWNELIPVGMGFQHVKNPEKYHDLPTPIVWDHNKTVFTTSMTHQLHCLYAVVEVYSGLKSNVALPEDHHWHMIHCFDYMRQAIMCSADMSLEGLETTFPDHNGGSDGWDSKHVCRDYSKVRSHLEKVRAYDDQEIF
;
A
#
# COMPACT_ATOMS: atom_id res chain seq x y z
N MET A 1 28.14 37.44 4.37
CA MET A 1 29.09 36.48 4.97
C MET A 1 28.29 35.68 5.98
N MET A 2 28.11 34.37 5.96
CA MET A 2 28.75 33.29 5.20
C MET A 2 27.75 32.10 5.28
N GLU A 3 27.47 31.45 4.16
CA GLU A 3 26.58 30.28 4.05
C GLU A 3 27.42 29.01 4.27
N PRO A 4 26.95 27.98 5.01
CA PRO A 4 27.75 26.78 5.22
C PRO A 4 27.66 25.85 4.00
N GLN A 5 28.78 25.70 3.29
CA GLN A 5 28.97 24.68 2.26
C GLN A 5 29.25 23.32 2.93
N HIS A 6 28.44 22.32 2.58
CA HIS A 6 28.74 20.92 2.91
C HIS A 6 29.73 20.34 1.88
N GLU A 7 30.93 20.03 2.35
CA GLU A 7 32.02 19.41 1.59
C GLU A 7 31.82 17.88 1.57
N TYR A 8 31.45 17.31 0.42
CA TYR A 8 31.45 15.87 0.23
C TYR A 8 32.81 15.43 -0.32
N LYS A 9 33.66 14.91 0.57
CA LYS A 9 34.90 14.25 0.23
C LYS A 9 34.61 12.76 0.07
N ASN A 10 34.70 12.25 -1.17
CA ASN A 10 35.05 10.88 -1.57
C ASN A 10 34.42 10.53 -2.93
N VAL A 11 35.10 10.88 -4.02
CA VAL A 11 34.92 10.22 -5.32
C VAL A 11 36.30 9.84 -5.83
N HIS A 12 36.55 8.53 -5.90
CA HIS A 12 37.73 7.94 -6.51
C HIS A 12 37.64 8.13 -8.03
N SER A 13 38.62 8.81 -8.63
CA SER A 13 38.80 8.80 -10.09
C SER A 13 39.44 7.48 -10.51
N HIS A 14 38.78 6.74 -11.38
CA HIS A 14 39.40 5.63 -12.11
C HIS A 14 39.70 6.12 -13.52
N ASP A 15 40.99 6.33 -13.79
CA ASP A 15 41.52 6.48 -15.14
C ASP A 15 41.44 5.14 -15.87
N HIS A 16 40.93 5.15 -17.10
CA HIS A 16 41.35 4.23 -18.15
C HIS A 16 41.22 4.90 -19.52
N HIS A 17 42.37 5.15 -20.13
CA HIS A 17 42.60 5.44 -21.53
C HIS A 17 42.11 4.29 -22.44
N HIS A 18 41.54 4.62 -23.60
CA HIS A 18 42.05 4.17 -24.90
C HIS A 18 41.37 4.94 -26.06
N ASP A 19 42.22 5.26 -27.02
CA ASP A 19 42.09 6.20 -28.14
C ASP A 19 41.35 5.67 -29.39
N ASP A 20 41.22 6.59 -30.37
CA ASP A 20 41.07 6.41 -31.83
C ASP A 20 39.64 6.23 -32.39
N ASP A 21 39.18 6.91 -33.46
CA ASP A 21 39.79 7.86 -34.40
C ASP A 21 38.68 8.67 -35.12
N SER A 22 39.09 9.78 -35.72
CA SER A 22 38.32 10.91 -36.24
C SER A 22 37.76 10.75 -37.67
N SER A 23 36.79 11.64 -37.94
CA SER A 23 36.15 12.15 -39.17
C SER A 23 36.90 11.98 -40.52
N THR A 24 36.20 12.03 -41.65
CA THR A 24 36.17 13.26 -42.47
C THR A 24 35.12 13.22 -43.59
N GLU A 25 34.86 14.43 -44.06
CA GLU A 25 33.79 15.06 -44.81
C GLU A 25 33.50 14.70 -46.29
N VAL A 26 32.40 15.34 -46.72
CA VAL A 26 31.68 15.37 -48.00
C VAL A 26 32.45 16.16 -49.06
N GLU A 27 32.53 15.64 -50.29
CA GLU A 27 33.01 16.37 -51.46
C GLU A 27 31.87 16.71 -52.44
N SER A 28 32.06 17.84 -53.11
CA SER A 28 31.05 18.71 -53.70
C SER A 28 31.05 18.67 -55.24
N LEU A 29 29.89 19.03 -55.80
CA LEU A 29 29.67 19.85 -57.02
C LEU A 29 29.94 19.28 -58.46
N VAL A 30 28.83 19.29 -59.22
CA VAL A 30 28.63 19.86 -60.58
C VAL A 30 29.44 19.28 -61.76
N GLY A 31 28.73 18.74 -62.76
CA GLY A 31 29.26 18.64 -64.12
C GLY A 31 28.49 17.73 -65.09
N MET A 32 27.53 18.32 -65.80
CA MET A 32 27.13 18.04 -67.19
C MET A 32 26.72 16.62 -67.64
N GLU A 33 25.54 16.62 -68.26
CA GLU A 33 24.87 15.62 -69.09
C GLU A 33 25.79 14.71 -69.92
N LYS A 34 25.49 13.41 -69.92
CA LYS A 34 25.53 12.59 -71.15
C LYS A 34 24.37 11.61 -71.17
N GLN A 35 23.36 11.99 -71.95
CA GLN A 35 22.38 11.09 -72.51
C GLN A 35 23.07 10.16 -73.51
N TRP A 36 23.01 8.85 -73.24
CA TRP A 36 23.19 7.81 -74.24
C TRP A 36 21.98 6.89 -74.17
N GLU A 37 21.13 6.95 -75.19
CA GLU A 37 20.24 5.84 -75.52
C GLU A 37 21.10 4.68 -76.06
N SER A 38 20.98 3.50 -75.46
CA SER A 38 21.01 2.26 -76.24
C SER A 38 20.22 1.16 -75.53
N GLU A 39 19.12 0.82 -76.18
CA GLU A 39 18.62 -0.53 -76.42
C GLU A 39 18.38 -1.47 -75.24
N ASN A 40 17.07 -1.69 -75.04
CA ASN A 40 16.47 -2.86 -74.43
C ASN A 40 17.14 -4.17 -74.91
N PHE A 41 17.85 -4.86 -74.02
CA PHE A 41 17.92 -6.32 -74.06
C PHE A 41 17.77 -6.92 -72.66
N ASN A 42 16.77 -7.79 -72.55
CA ASN A 42 16.26 -8.44 -71.36
C ASN A 42 17.32 -9.05 -70.44
N THR A 43 17.33 -8.65 -69.17
CA THR A 43 17.74 -9.53 -68.06
C THR A 43 16.54 -9.89 -67.18
N ARG A 44 16.13 -11.14 -67.37
CA ARG A 44 15.22 -11.99 -66.59
C ARG A 44 15.08 -11.66 -65.09
N THR A 45 13.84 -11.38 -64.70
CA THR A 45 13.13 -12.01 -63.55
C THR A 45 13.93 -12.33 -62.28
N ARG A 46 14.26 -11.32 -61.46
CA ARG A 46 14.58 -11.53 -60.03
C ARG A 46 14.13 -10.40 -59.08
N ARG A 47 13.12 -9.61 -59.46
CA ARG A 47 12.61 -8.47 -58.66
C ARG A 47 11.30 -8.74 -57.91
N SER A 48 10.55 -9.78 -58.30
CA SER A 48 9.18 -10.04 -57.82
C SER A 48 9.12 -10.55 -56.36
N LYS A 49 10.00 -11.48 -55.95
CA LYS A 49 9.93 -12.08 -54.61
C LYS A 49 10.34 -11.12 -53.48
N ARG A 50 11.27 -10.19 -53.75
CA ARG A 50 11.75 -9.21 -52.75
C ARG A 50 10.70 -8.15 -52.46
N ASN A 51 9.98 -7.70 -53.49
CA ASN A 51 8.88 -6.74 -53.36
C ASN A 51 7.66 -7.33 -52.63
N ALA A 52 7.34 -8.61 -52.87
CA ALA A 52 6.27 -9.31 -52.17
C ALA A 52 6.55 -9.46 -50.67
N CYS A 53 7.79 -9.80 -50.29
CA CYS A 53 8.21 -9.93 -48.88
C CYS A 53 8.17 -8.57 -48.15
N ILE A 54 8.59 -7.48 -48.81
CA ILE A 54 8.48 -6.12 -48.26
C ILE A 54 7.01 -5.69 -48.10
N SER A 55 6.12 -6.10 -49.01
CA SER A 55 4.68 -5.80 -48.89
C SER A 55 4.03 -6.55 -47.73
N LEU A 56 4.41 -7.80 -47.48
CA LEU A 56 3.95 -8.59 -46.33
C LEU A 56 4.45 -8.01 -45.00
N LEU A 57 5.71 -7.58 -44.93
CA LEU A 57 6.28 -6.90 -43.76
C LEU A 57 5.63 -5.53 -43.48
N LYS A 58 5.24 -4.80 -44.54
CA LYS A 58 4.48 -3.55 -44.39
C LYS A 58 3.05 -3.79 -43.90
N ALA A 59 2.41 -4.88 -44.34
CA ALA A 59 1.09 -5.28 -43.87
C ALA A 59 1.13 -5.77 -42.41
N SER A 60 2.14 -6.57 -42.02
CA SER A 60 2.31 -7.02 -40.64
C SER A 60 2.53 -5.87 -39.66
N ARG A 61 3.20 -4.78 -40.09
CA ARG A 61 3.35 -3.56 -39.28
C ARG A 61 2.00 -2.97 -38.87
N TRP A 62 1.02 -2.95 -39.79
CA TRP A 62 -0.31 -2.43 -39.48
C TRP A 62 -1.07 -3.33 -38.50
N PHE A 63 -0.93 -4.65 -38.60
CA PHE A 63 -1.53 -5.56 -37.62
C PHE A 63 -0.94 -5.39 -36.21
N VAL A 64 0.37 -5.20 -36.10
CA VAL A 64 1.04 -4.93 -34.82
C VAL A 64 0.60 -3.59 -34.24
N VAL A 65 0.54 -2.53 -35.06
CA VAL A 65 0.10 -1.19 -34.62
C VAL A 65 -1.36 -1.21 -34.18
N ILE A 66 -2.25 -1.85 -34.95
CA ILE A 66 -3.67 -1.97 -34.59
C ILE A 66 -3.82 -2.79 -33.31
N GLY A 67 -3.07 -3.89 -33.16
CA GLY A 67 -3.07 -4.70 -31.95
C GLY A 67 -2.63 -3.90 -30.71
N LEU A 68 -1.52 -3.18 -30.81
CA LEU A 68 -1.03 -2.31 -29.73
C LEU A 68 -2.01 -1.18 -29.41
N GLN A 69 -2.67 -0.61 -30.41
CA GLN A 69 -3.68 0.44 -30.22
C GLN A 69 -4.91 -0.10 -29.49
N ILE A 70 -5.38 -1.31 -29.82
CA ILE A 70 -6.49 -1.98 -29.12
C ILE A 70 -6.10 -2.26 -27.67
N VAL A 71 -4.87 -2.71 -27.41
CA VAL A 71 -4.37 -2.92 -26.04
C VAL A 71 -4.34 -1.60 -25.26
N MET A 72 -3.80 -0.53 -25.83
CA MET A 72 -3.75 0.79 -25.17
C MET A 72 -5.15 1.34 -24.89
N VAL A 73 -6.07 1.26 -25.84
CA VAL A 73 -7.47 1.68 -25.64
C VAL A 73 -8.16 0.82 -24.60
N GLY A 74 -7.91 -0.49 -24.56
CA GLY A 74 -8.43 -1.39 -23.53
C GLY A 74 -7.89 -1.06 -22.13
N LEU A 75 -6.60 -0.75 -22.02
CA LEU A 75 -5.98 -0.33 -20.75
C LEU A 75 -6.53 1.02 -20.27
N LEU A 76 -6.75 1.98 -21.18
CA LEU A 76 -7.34 3.28 -20.84
C LEU A 76 -8.83 3.16 -20.48
N ALA A 77 -9.60 2.33 -21.19
CA ALA A 77 -10.99 2.08 -20.86
C ALA A 77 -11.14 1.34 -19.52
N ARG A 78 -10.18 0.48 -19.15
CA ARG A 78 -10.08 -0.11 -17.81
C ARG A 78 -9.78 0.95 -16.74
N ASP A 79 -8.80 1.83 -16.99
CA ASP A 79 -8.45 2.91 -16.05
C ASP A 79 -9.61 3.90 -15.84
N GLN A 80 -10.40 4.13 -16.89
CA GLN A 80 -11.61 4.98 -16.85
C GLN A 80 -12.88 4.26 -16.37
N GLY A 81 -12.80 2.97 -16.01
CA GLY A 81 -13.94 2.20 -15.50
C GLY A 81 -15.06 1.90 -16.50
N LEU A 82 -14.78 2.00 -17.81
CA LEU A 82 -15.76 1.80 -18.90
C LEU A 82 -15.88 0.34 -19.36
N LEU A 83 -14.95 -0.53 -18.96
CA LEU A 83 -15.06 -1.97 -19.17
C LEU A 83 -15.62 -2.62 -17.91
N LEU A 84 -16.72 -3.37 -18.06
CA LEU A 84 -17.20 -4.30 -17.02
C LEU A 84 -16.03 -5.20 -16.64
N ASP A 85 -15.76 -5.32 -15.34
CA ASP A 85 -14.67 -6.11 -14.75
C ASP A 85 -14.67 -7.54 -15.29
N PHE A 86 -14.02 -7.76 -16.44
CA PHE A 86 -13.73 -9.08 -16.96
C PHE A 86 -12.54 -9.59 -16.15
N GLU A 87 -12.84 -10.30 -15.07
CA GLU A 87 -11.90 -10.95 -14.15
C GLU A 87 -11.08 -12.04 -14.87
N TRP A 88 -10.20 -11.63 -15.79
CA TRP A 88 -9.25 -12.55 -16.40
C TRP A 88 -8.09 -12.78 -15.42
N GLY A 89 -8.25 -13.79 -14.57
CA GLY A 89 -7.12 -14.49 -13.93
C GLY A 89 -6.23 -13.68 -12.99
N GLN A 90 -6.72 -12.60 -12.36
CA GLN A 90 -6.09 -12.13 -11.12
C GLN A 90 -6.39 -13.17 -10.04
N GLY A 91 -5.48 -14.12 -9.84
CA GLY A 91 -5.50 -14.96 -8.65
C GLY A 91 -5.71 -14.07 -7.43
N ARG A 92 -6.69 -14.41 -6.59
CA ARG A 92 -7.07 -13.61 -5.42
C ARG A 92 -5.81 -13.33 -4.59
N MET A 93 -5.32 -12.10 -4.63
CA MET A 93 -4.11 -11.72 -3.90
C MET A 93 -4.46 -11.75 -2.40
N THR A 94 -3.69 -12.51 -1.62
CA THR A 94 -3.85 -12.67 -0.17
C THR A 94 -2.93 -11.71 0.58
N SER A 95 -3.20 -11.49 1.87
CA SER A 95 -2.30 -10.73 2.76
C SER A 95 -1.13 -11.54 3.30
N GLU A 96 -1.02 -12.82 2.98
CA GLU A 96 -0.03 -13.77 3.54
C GLU A 96 1.41 -13.27 3.46
N LYS A 97 1.75 -12.58 2.36
CA LYS A 97 3.10 -12.04 2.12
C LYS A 97 3.21 -10.54 2.41
N GLN A 98 2.16 -9.93 2.94
CA GLN A 98 2.19 -8.53 3.36
C GLN A 98 2.70 -8.42 4.79
N VAL A 99 3.57 -7.44 5.06
CA VAL A 99 3.97 -7.12 6.43
C VAL A 99 2.73 -6.77 7.26
N GLY A 100 2.65 -7.33 8.48
CA GLY A 100 1.49 -7.25 9.37
C GLY A 100 0.23 -7.98 8.85
N GLY A 101 0.37 -8.79 7.80
CA GLY A 101 -0.72 -9.51 7.14
C GLY A 101 -1.13 -10.76 7.89
N ASP A 102 -2.29 -11.30 7.51
CA ASP A 102 -2.68 -12.63 7.96
C ASP A 102 -1.89 -13.68 7.18
N LEU A 103 -1.03 -14.44 7.88
CA LEU A 103 -0.22 -15.53 7.35
C LEU A 103 -1.05 -16.73 6.89
N THR A 104 -2.29 -16.87 7.35
CA THR A 104 -3.10 -18.07 7.09
C THR A 104 -3.67 -18.12 5.67
N GLY A 105 -3.59 -17.01 4.93
CA GLY A 105 -4.14 -16.85 3.59
C GLY A 105 -5.65 -16.57 3.58
N PHE A 106 -6.28 -16.37 4.74
CA PHE A 106 -7.69 -16.00 4.84
C PHE A 106 -7.94 -14.56 4.39
N GLY A 107 -7.08 -13.64 4.86
CA GLY A 107 -7.15 -12.22 4.54
C GLY A 107 -6.81 -11.90 3.07
N PRO A 108 -7.53 -10.98 2.41
CA PRO A 108 -7.15 -10.47 1.11
C PRO A 108 -5.97 -9.49 1.25
N TYR A 109 -5.29 -9.25 0.15
CA TYR A 109 -4.33 -8.15 0.04
C TYR A 109 -5.01 -6.83 0.42
N MET A 110 -4.40 -6.10 1.36
CA MET A 110 -4.87 -4.78 1.78
C MET A 110 -4.02 -3.70 1.14
N PRO A 111 -4.62 -2.70 0.46
CA PRO A 111 -3.86 -1.58 -0.07
C PRO A 111 -3.30 -0.71 1.07
N THR A 112 -2.23 0.01 0.76
CA THR A 112 -1.58 0.95 1.68
C THR A 112 -1.82 2.39 1.29
N GLN A 113 -1.76 3.30 2.26
CA GLN A 113 -1.85 4.74 2.08
C GLN A 113 -0.79 5.45 2.94
N VAL A 114 -0.27 6.57 2.45
CA VAL A 114 0.56 7.45 3.27
C VAL A 114 -0.34 8.30 4.15
N THR A 115 -0.12 8.30 5.46
CA THR A 115 -0.89 9.08 6.44
C THR A 115 0.06 9.90 7.30
N THR A 116 -0.34 11.12 7.65
CA THR A 116 0.35 11.94 8.65
C THR A 116 -0.40 11.85 9.97
N PHE A 117 0.30 11.50 11.05
CA PHE A 117 -0.31 11.44 12.36
C PHE A 117 -0.58 12.84 12.91
N LYS A 118 -1.74 12.99 13.54
CA LYS A 118 -2.20 14.24 14.12
C LYS A 118 -2.87 13.94 15.45
N ILE A 119 -2.65 14.81 16.41
CA ILE A 119 -3.35 14.74 17.69
C ILE A 119 -4.86 14.89 17.48
N ASN A 120 -5.62 13.99 18.10
CA ASN A 120 -7.09 14.05 18.10
C ASN A 120 -7.59 13.86 19.54
N GLN A 121 -7.93 14.98 20.17
CA GLN A 121 -8.35 15.06 21.56
C GLN A 121 -9.73 14.44 21.84
N THR A 122 -10.46 14.01 20.81
CA THR A 122 -11.72 13.27 20.99
C THR A 122 -11.48 11.94 21.68
N PHE A 123 -10.43 11.21 21.32
CA PHE A 123 -10.19 9.84 21.80
C PHE A 123 -9.46 9.80 23.15
N ALA A 124 -8.70 10.85 23.47
CA ALA A 124 -8.02 11.03 24.75
C ALA A 124 -8.10 12.51 25.18
N PRO A 125 -9.23 12.94 25.78
CA PRO A 125 -9.41 14.33 26.19
C PRO A 125 -8.47 14.73 27.33
N TYR A 126 -7.97 15.96 27.30
CA TYR A 126 -7.17 16.53 28.40
C TYR A 126 -7.87 16.45 29.77
N ASN A 127 -9.18 16.73 29.80
CA ASN A 127 -9.97 16.49 31.01
C ASN A 127 -10.42 15.03 31.02
N THR A 128 -9.82 14.22 31.90
CA THR A 128 -10.07 12.76 31.96
C THR A 128 -11.50 12.39 32.29
N SER A 129 -12.29 13.26 32.95
CA SER A 129 -13.71 12.98 33.18
C SER A 129 -14.53 12.99 31.89
N ASP A 130 -14.07 13.72 30.87
CA ASP A 130 -14.78 13.88 29.61
C ASP A 130 -14.72 12.62 28.75
N PHE A 131 -13.80 11.70 29.03
CA PHE A 131 -13.71 10.40 28.36
C PHE A 131 -15.03 9.61 28.44
N PHE A 132 -15.73 9.71 29.58
CA PHE A 132 -16.99 8.99 29.82
C PHE A 132 -18.22 9.69 29.21
N LYS A 133 -18.03 10.79 28.47
CA LYS A 133 -19.14 11.45 27.79
C LYS A 133 -19.63 10.60 26.61
N PRO A 134 -20.95 10.55 26.34
CA PRO A 134 -21.51 9.72 25.27
C PRO A 134 -20.90 9.97 23.89
N GLU A 135 -20.51 11.20 23.57
CA GLU A 135 -19.85 11.54 22.31
C GLU A 135 -18.46 10.91 22.15
N VAL A 136 -17.68 10.81 23.23
CA VAL A 136 -16.33 10.19 23.20
C VAL A 136 -16.46 8.68 23.09
N LEU A 137 -17.32 8.06 23.89
CA LEU A 137 -17.60 6.62 23.83
C LEU A 137 -18.13 6.21 22.44
N ARG A 138 -18.99 7.03 21.84
CA ARG A 138 -19.46 6.80 20.47
C ARG A 138 -18.34 6.90 19.45
N ALA A 139 -17.46 7.90 19.55
CA ALA A 139 -16.32 8.02 18.65
C ALA A 139 -15.43 6.76 18.71
N TRP A 140 -15.21 6.21 19.91
CA TRP A 140 -14.50 4.94 20.12
C TRP A 140 -15.22 3.75 19.46
N ASN A 141 -16.54 3.61 19.62
CA ASN A 141 -17.34 2.59 18.90
C ASN A 141 -17.28 2.77 17.38
N GLU A 142 -17.19 4.00 16.90
CA GLU A 142 -17.06 4.30 15.47
C GLU A 142 -15.68 3.95 14.91
N LEU A 143 -14.64 3.74 15.74
CA LEU A 143 -13.36 3.25 15.24
C LEU A 143 -13.46 1.78 14.81
N ILE A 144 -14.11 0.91 15.60
CA ILE A 144 -14.18 -0.53 15.31
C ILE A 144 -15.22 -0.84 14.21
N PRO A 145 -14.97 -1.81 13.31
CA PRO A 145 -15.98 -2.27 12.34
C PRO A 145 -17.22 -2.87 13.01
N VAL A 146 -18.34 -2.88 12.29
CA VAL A 146 -19.49 -3.73 12.64
C VAL A 146 -19.05 -5.21 12.69
N GLY A 147 -19.46 -5.91 13.75
CA GLY A 147 -18.98 -7.24 14.12
C GLY A 147 -17.67 -7.25 14.91
N MET A 148 -17.18 -6.08 15.32
CA MET A 148 -16.08 -5.86 16.27
C MET A 148 -14.74 -6.49 15.86
N GLY A 149 -14.60 -6.85 14.57
CA GLY A 149 -13.43 -7.54 14.03
C GLY A 149 -13.44 -9.06 14.17
N PHE A 150 -14.51 -9.65 14.70
CA PHE A 150 -14.68 -11.11 14.72
C PHE A 150 -15.12 -11.61 13.35
N GLN A 151 -14.37 -12.55 12.80
CA GLN A 151 -14.46 -13.04 11.43
C GLN A 151 -14.97 -14.48 11.42
N HIS A 152 -16.00 -14.75 10.64
CA HIS A 152 -16.50 -16.11 10.43
C HIS A 152 -15.79 -16.77 9.25
N VAL A 153 -15.00 -17.81 9.56
CA VAL A 153 -14.28 -18.61 8.57
C VAL A 153 -15.08 -19.86 8.25
N LYS A 154 -15.82 -19.83 7.12
CA LYS A 154 -16.74 -20.93 6.74
C LYS A 154 -16.07 -22.27 6.43
N ASN A 155 -14.85 -22.24 5.89
CA ASN A 155 -14.10 -23.40 5.39
C ASN A 155 -12.66 -23.34 5.94
N PRO A 156 -12.45 -23.53 7.26
CA PRO A 156 -11.14 -23.35 7.89
C PRO A 156 -10.07 -24.29 7.31
N GLU A 157 -10.47 -25.47 6.82
CA GLU A 157 -9.59 -26.46 6.21
C GLU A 157 -8.86 -25.99 4.93
N LYS A 158 -9.28 -24.86 4.35
CA LYS A 158 -8.62 -24.25 3.18
C LYS A 158 -7.42 -23.38 3.54
N TYR A 159 -7.25 -23.09 4.82
CA TYR A 159 -6.25 -22.17 5.34
C TYR A 159 -5.27 -22.94 6.23
N HIS A 160 -4.02 -22.51 6.24
CA HIS A 160 -2.98 -23.09 7.08
C HIS A 160 -2.70 -22.18 8.27
N ASP A 161 -2.08 -22.71 9.32
CA ASP A 161 -1.62 -21.94 10.48
C ASP A 161 -2.71 -21.10 11.19
N LEU A 162 -3.98 -21.47 11.03
CA LEU A 162 -5.07 -20.88 11.81
C LEU A 162 -4.83 -21.16 13.30
N PRO A 163 -5.00 -20.17 14.19
CA PRO A 163 -4.92 -20.40 15.63
C PRO A 163 -6.09 -21.25 16.12
N THR A 164 -6.14 -21.54 17.42
CA THR A 164 -7.33 -22.13 18.02
C THR A 164 -8.52 -21.18 17.87
N PRO A 165 -9.67 -21.63 17.33
CA PRO A 165 -10.85 -20.79 17.18
C PRO A 165 -11.38 -20.29 18.52
N ILE A 166 -12.04 -19.13 18.48
CA ILE A 166 -12.77 -18.59 19.62
C ILE A 166 -13.97 -19.50 19.91
N VAL A 167 -14.16 -19.84 21.18
CA VAL A 167 -15.35 -20.60 21.62
C VAL A 167 -16.57 -19.73 21.37
N TRP A 168 -17.46 -20.20 20.50
CA TRP A 168 -18.58 -19.41 20.00
C TRP A 168 -19.84 -20.29 19.93
N ASP A 169 -20.92 -19.86 20.58
CA ASP A 169 -22.13 -20.67 20.78
C ASP A 169 -22.93 -20.94 19.49
N HIS A 170 -22.58 -20.26 18.38
CA HIS A 170 -23.35 -20.32 17.13
C HIS A 170 -22.83 -21.32 16.08
N ASN A 171 -22.04 -22.33 16.47
CA ASN A 171 -21.47 -23.33 15.55
C ASN A 171 -20.71 -22.70 14.35
N LYS A 172 -20.04 -21.56 14.60
CA LYS A 172 -19.22 -20.84 13.63
C LYS A 172 -17.76 -20.97 14.05
N THR A 173 -16.86 -21.17 13.09
CA THR A 173 -15.43 -21.02 13.34
C THR A 173 -15.09 -19.55 13.30
N VAL A 174 -14.78 -18.97 14.47
CA VAL A 174 -14.60 -17.53 14.64
C VAL A 174 -13.18 -17.22 15.08
N PHE A 175 -12.62 -16.16 14.48
CA PHE A 175 -11.34 -15.57 14.86
C PHE A 175 -11.51 -14.06 14.99
N THR A 176 -10.57 -13.37 15.62
CA THR A 176 -10.52 -11.89 15.62
C THR A 176 -9.24 -11.43 14.94
N THR A 177 -9.23 -10.20 14.45
CA THR A 177 -8.01 -9.62 13.87
C THR A 177 -7.17 -8.93 14.93
N SER A 178 -5.84 -8.99 14.77
CA SER A 178 -4.94 -8.31 15.71
C SER A 178 -5.17 -6.80 15.75
N MET A 179 -5.52 -6.17 14.63
CA MET A 179 -5.81 -4.73 14.59
C MET A 179 -6.97 -4.34 15.52
N THR A 180 -8.10 -5.06 15.44
CA THR A 180 -9.27 -4.76 16.28
C THR A 180 -9.04 -5.08 17.75
N HIS A 181 -8.26 -6.14 18.05
CA HIS A 181 -7.89 -6.47 19.43
C HIS A 181 -6.93 -5.41 20.03
N GLN A 182 -5.93 -4.96 19.27
CA GLN A 182 -5.03 -3.87 19.70
C GLN A 182 -5.80 -2.58 20.00
N LEU A 183 -6.81 -2.26 19.18
CA LEU A 183 -7.64 -1.09 19.40
C LEU A 183 -8.51 -1.21 20.68
N HIS A 184 -9.09 -2.38 20.93
CA HIS A 184 -9.81 -2.65 22.19
C HIS A 184 -8.87 -2.58 23.41
N CYS A 185 -7.64 -3.11 23.31
CA CYS A 185 -6.64 -2.99 24.35
C CYS A 185 -6.30 -1.52 24.64
N LEU A 186 -6.15 -0.70 23.61
CA LEU A 186 -5.91 0.74 23.78
C LEU A 186 -7.10 1.42 24.47
N TYR A 187 -8.34 1.09 24.08
CA TYR A 187 -9.54 1.60 24.75
C TYR A 187 -9.52 1.29 26.26
N ALA A 188 -9.29 0.02 26.63
CA ALA A 188 -9.25 -0.41 28.02
C ALA A 188 -8.18 0.35 28.84
N VAL A 189 -7.00 0.59 28.25
CA VAL A 189 -5.95 1.38 28.90
C VAL A 189 -6.39 2.82 29.15
N VAL A 190 -7.02 3.46 28.17
CA VAL A 190 -7.50 4.85 28.29
C VAL A 190 -8.65 4.94 29.28
N GLU A 191 -9.56 3.96 29.31
CA GLU A 191 -10.66 3.88 30.27
C GLU A 191 -10.14 3.81 31.70
N VAL A 192 -9.20 2.89 31.97
CA VAL A 192 -8.63 2.73 33.31
C VAL A 192 -7.88 3.98 33.75
N TYR A 193 -7.04 4.55 32.87
CA TYR A 193 -6.35 5.81 33.17
C TYR A 193 -7.34 6.94 33.50
N SER A 194 -8.38 7.08 32.68
CA SER A 194 -9.40 8.11 32.85
C SER A 194 -10.20 7.93 34.13
N GLY A 195 -10.58 6.69 34.46
CA GLY A 195 -11.32 6.37 35.67
C GLY A 195 -10.51 6.61 36.93
N LEU A 196 -9.22 6.21 36.94
CA LEU A 196 -8.30 6.51 38.04
C LEU A 196 -8.13 8.02 38.27
N LYS A 197 -8.03 8.81 37.19
CA LYS A 197 -7.82 10.26 37.28
C LYS A 197 -9.07 11.05 37.63
N SER A 198 -10.25 10.54 37.26
CA SER A 198 -11.53 11.20 37.50
C SER A 198 -12.32 10.61 38.68
N ASN A 199 -11.76 9.63 39.39
CA ASN A 199 -12.39 8.92 40.51
C ASN A 199 -13.73 8.26 40.12
N VAL A 200 -13.78 7.68 38.92
CA VAL A 200 -14.88 6.86 38.42
C VAL A 200 -14.61 5.39 38.76
N ALA A 201 -15.67 4.64 39.07
CA ALA A 201 -15.56 3.22 39.36
C ALA A 201 -15.01 2.46 38.14
N LEU A 202 -14.07 1.55 38.38
CA LEU A 202 -13.41 0.77 37.33
C LEU A 202 -14.08 -0.61 37.19
N PRO A 203 -13.99 -1.23 36.00
CA PRO A 203 -14.33 -2.64 35.82
C PRO A 203 -13.58 -3.53 36.82
N GLU A 204 -14.20 -4.61 37.29
CA GLU A 204 -13.61 -5.51 38.30
C GLU A 204 -12.26 -6.10 37.83
N ASP A 205 -12.16 -6.39 36.53
CA ASP A 205 -11.00 -7.00 35.88
C ASP A 205 -9.95 -5.98 35.37
N HIS A 206 -10.12 -4.68 35.65
CA HIS A 206 -9.25 -3.62 35.13
C HIS A 206 -7.75 -3.91 35.33
N HIS A 207 -7.36 -4.47 36.47
CA HIS A 207 -5.96 -4.79 36.74
C HIS A 207 -5.42 -5.86 35.79
N TRP A 208 -6.19 -6.92 35.55
CA TRP A 208 -5.80 -7.99 34.63
C TRP A 208 -5.71 -7.45 33.20
N HIS A 209 -6.73 -6.69 32.77
CA HIS A 209 -6.76 -6.05 31.45
C HIS A 209 -5.54 -5.15 31.24
N MET A 210 -5.16 -4.33 32.22
CA MET A 210 -4.00 -3.44 32.11
C MET A 210 -2.69 -4.19 31.88
N ILE A 211 -2.41 -5.22 32.69
CA ILE A 211 -1.16 -6.00 32.56
C ILE A 211 -1.12 -6.75 31.22
N HIS A 212 -2.25 -7.33 30.81
CA HIS A 212 -2.37 -7.99 29.51
C HIS A 212 -2.17 -7.01 28.34
N CYS A 213 -2.87 -5.88 28.36
CA CYS A 213 -2.85 -4.88 27.30
C CYS A 213 -1.46 -4.24 27.17
N PHE A 214 -0.76 -3.96 28.27
CA PHE A 214 0.59 -3.41 28.21
C PHE A 214 1.57 -4.33 27.49
N ASP A 215 1.58 -5.62 27.83
CA ASP A 215 2.48 -6.55 27.16
C ASP A 215 2.04 -6.84 25.72
N TYR A 216 0.73 -6.95 25.45
CA TYR A 216 0.21 -7.15 24.10
C TYR A 216 0.56 -5.97 23.18
N MET A 217 0.35 -4.73 23.62
CA MET A 217 0.67 -3.52 22.85
C MET A 217 2.18 -3.39 22.63
N ARG A 218 3.01 -3.72 23.63
CA ARG A 218 4.47 -3.78 23.45
C ARG A 218 4.86 -4.74 22.33
N GLN A 219 4.29 -5.95 22.33
CA GLN A 219 4.56 -6.94 21.28
C GLN A 219 4.05 -6.48 19.91
N ALA A 220 2.88 -5.86 19.84
CA ALA A 220 2.31 -5.32 18.61
C ALA A 220 3.20 -4.22 17.99
N ILE A 221 3.69 -3.29 18.81
CA ILE A 221 4.61 -2.23 18.36
C ILE A 221 5.91 -2.82 17.82
N MET A 222 6.51 -3.77 18.55
CA MET A 222 7.73 -4.45 18.11
C MET A 222 7.53 -5.28 16.84
N CYS A 223 6.37 -5.90 16.67
CA CYS A 223 6.02 -6.66 15.47
C CYS A 223 5.77 -5.75 14.27
N SER A 224 5.13 -4.60 14.48
CA SER A 224 4.89 -3.63 13.41
C SER A 224 6.19 -2.95 12.99
N ALA A 225 7.10 -2.69 13.94
CA ALA A 225 8.41 -2.07 13.73
C ALA A 225 8.35 -0.89 12.76
N ASP A 226 7.45 0.07 13.03
CA ASP A 226 7.32 1.25 12.18
C ASP A 226 8.61 2.09 12.23
N MET A 227 9.31 2.19 11.10
CA MET A 227 10.59 2.88 10.95
C MET A 227 10.42 4.31 10.41
N SER A 228 9.22 4.88 10.46
CA SER A 228 8.96 6.26 10.06
C SER A 228 9.80 7.23 10.92
N LEU A 229 10.38 8.24 10.29
CA LEU A 229 11.17 9.25 11.00
C LEU A 229 10.25 10.26 11.68
N GLU A 230 10.53 10.54 12.95
CA GLU A 230 9.78 11.52 13.74
C GLU A 230 10.57 12.81 13.94
N GLY A 231 9.86 13.94 13.90
CA GLY A 231 10.42 15.29 13.93
C GLY A 231 10.46 15.91 15.32
N LEU A 232 10.76 17.22 15.36
CA LEU A 232 10.67 18.04 16.57
C LEU A 232 9.23 18.04 17.11
N GLU A 233 9.09 18.00 18.44
CA GLU A 233 7.81 18.11 19.10
C GLU A 233 7.01 19.35 18.66
N THR A 234 5.70 19.22 18.67
CA THR A 234 4.75 20.31 18.39
C THR A 234 3.74 20.54 19.51
N THR A 235 3.68 19.63 20.48
CA THR A 235 2.67 19.61 21.54
C THR A 235 3.24 19.53 22.95
N PHE A 236 4.55 19.47 23.14
CA PHE A 236 5.12 19.44 24.48
C PHE A 236 5.00 20.81 25.16
N PRO A 237 4.50 20.90 26.41
CA PRO A 237 4.33 22.19 27.09
C PRO A 237 5.64 22.95 27.35
N ASP A 238 6.76 22.24 27.48
CA ASP A 238 8.07 22.78 27.81
C ASP A 238 8.98 22.99 26.59
N HIS A 239 8.54 22.58 25.39
CA HIS A 239 9.29 22.65 24.14
C HIS A 239 10.75 22.20 24.26
N ASN A 240 10.97 21.09 24.95
CA ASN A 240 12.32 20.64 25.33
C ASN A 240 13.20 20.14 24.18
N GLY A 241 12.73 20.21 22.94
CA GLY A 241 13.49 19.74 21.77
C GLY A 241 13.37 18.24 21.50
N GLY A 242 12.50 17.52 22.22
CA GLY A 242 12.20 16.12 21.99
C GLY A 242 11.34 15.87 20.73
N SER A 243 10.84 14.64 20.61
CA SER A 243 9.88 14.24 19.56
C SER A 243 8.60 13.76 20.21
N ASP A 244 7.45 14.17 19.65
CA ASP A 244 6.12 13.73 20.06
C ASP A 244 5.41 12.90 18.98
N GLY A 245 6.14 12.54 17.92
CA GLY A 245 5.68 11.69 16.82
C GLY A 245 4.73 12.35 15.82
N TRP A 246 4.24 13.56 16.08
CA TRP A 246 3.33 14.26 15.16
C TRP A 246 4.06 14.79 13.91
N ASP A 247 3.29 15.11 12.86
CA ASP A 247 3.78 15.56 11.54
C ASP A 247 4.57 14.50 10.72
N SER A 248 4.95 13.39 11.35
CA SER A 248 5.58 12.23 10.72
C SER A 248 4.66 11.57 9.67
N LYS A 249 5.26 11.08 8.59
CA LYS A 249 4.56 10.36 7.51
C LYS A 249 4.76 8.86 7.65
N HIS A 250 3.66 8.13 7.71
CA HIS A 250 3.61 6.69 7.89
C HIS A 250 3.01 6.01 6.66
N VAL A 251 3.49 4.81 6.33
CA VAL A 251 2.87 3.95 5.31
C VAL A 251 1.96 2.95 6.02
N CYS A 252 0.67 3.26 6.06
CA CYS A 252 -0.32 2.45 6.76
C CYS A 252 -1.15 1.63 5.78
N ARG A 253 -1.85 0.60 6.27
CA ARG A 253 -2.97 0.04 5.51
C ARG A 253 -4.08 1.07 5.37
N ASP A 254 -4.78 1.05 4.24
CA ASP A 254 -5.99 1.85 4.08
C ASP A 254 -7.06 1.34 5.05
N TYR A 255 -7.26 2.12 6.11
CA TYR A 255 -8.16 1.76 7.20
C TYR A 255 -9.60 1.56 6.72
N SER A 256 -10.04 2.32 5.71
CA SER A 256 -11.39 2.18 5.15
C SER A 256 -11.57 0.83 4.46
N LYS A 257 -10.55 0.38 3.72
CA LYS A 257 -10.55 -0.92 3.03
C LYS A 257 -10.45 -2.08 4.01
N VAL A 258 -9.62 -1.93 5.05
CA VAL A 258 -9.54 -2.91 6.15
C VAL A 258 -10.93 -3.04 6.79
N ARG A 259 -11.53 -1.93 7.23
CA ARG A 259 -12.85 -1.92 7.88
C ARG A 259 -13.93 -2.57 7.01
N SER A 260 -14.05 -2.15 5.75
CA SER A 260 -15.04 -2.71 4.81
C SER A 260 -14.86 -4.22 4.61
N HIS A 261 -13.61 -4.70 4.61
CA HIS A 261 -13.36 -6.13 4.53
C HIS A 261 -13.82 -6.86 5.80
N LEU A 262 -13.43 -6.37 6.98
CA LEU A 262 -13.77 -7.00 8.25
C LEU A 262 -15.28 -7.10 8.45
N GLU A 263 -16.01 -6.07 8.06
CA GLU A 263 -17.48 -6.06 8.08
C GLU A 263 -18.06 -7.09 7.11
N LYS A 264 -17.47 -7.31 5.93
CA LYS A 264 -17.98 -8.28 4.93
C LYS A 264 -17.96 -9.72 5.42
N VAL A 265 -16.96 -10.09 6.22
CA VAL A 265 -16.75 -11.47 6.70
C VAL A 265 -17.04 -11.63 8.20
N ARG A 266 -17.73 -10.64 8.79
CA ARG A 266 -18.04 -10.60 10.22
C ARG A 266 -18.86 -11.79 10.70
N ALA A 267 -18.68 -12.15 11.97
CA ALA A 267 -19.40 -13.25 12.61
C ALA A 267 -20.79 -12.85 13.15
N TYR A 268 -20.99 -11.58 13.48
CA TYR A 268 -22.22 -10.99 14.05
C TYR A 268 -22.24 -9.47 13.78
N ASP A 269 -23.26 -8.76 14.28
CA ASP A 269 -23.60 -7.39 13.87
C ASP A 269 -23.41 -6.31 14.96
N ASP A 270 -22.81 -6.61 16.12
CA ASP A 270 -22.63 -5.60 17.16
C ASP A 270 -21.48 -4.65 16.84
N GLN A 271 -21.48 -3.48 17.47
CA GLN A 271 -20.45 -2.45 17.29
C GLN A 271 -20.23 -1.68 18.59
N GLU A 272 -19.60 -2.32 19.56
CA GLU A 272 -19.35 -1.78 20.88
C GLU A 272 -17.93 -2.14 21.34
N ILE A 273 -17.08 -1.15 21.61
CA ILE A 273 -15.70 -1.43 22.00
C ILE A 273 -15.53 -1.66 23.51
N PHE A 274 -16.56 -1.32 24.28
CA PHE A 274 -16.61 -1.30 25.74
C PHE A 274 -17.60 -2.31 26.32
#